data_AF-A0A0P7ZGQ4-F1
#
_entry.id   AF-A0A0P7ZGQ4-F1
#
_cell.length_a   1.000
_cell.length_b   1.000
_cell.length_c   1.000
_cell.angle_alpha   90.00
_cell.angle_beta   90.00
_cell.angle_gamma   90.00
#
_symmetry.space_group_name_H-M   'P 1'
#
loop_
_entity.id
_entity.type
_entity.pdbx_description
1 polymer ?
#
loop_
_entity_poly.entity_id
_entity_poly.type
_entity_poly.pdbx_seq_one_letter_code
_entity_poly.pdbx_strand_id
1 'polypeptide(L)'
;MIPILLAFFAGLSDLISGLIPFYYRLEESSTRYIIGFAAGTMLGAVFFEMLPEIPPADSLYIGIGFFFFYLLERLTMIHSCGEYECTSEVHKIGWLPVLGMASDNIIDGVGIAVAYLINPLTGIVVALSVIIHEVPQVLLQRSFSNAQGRQNPRS
;
A
#
# COMPACT_ATOMS: atom_id res chain seq x y z
N MET A 1 -1.00 21.36 -11.65
CA MET A 1 -0.14 21.67 -10.48
C MET A 1 -0.71 21.11 -9.18
N ILE A 2 -1.99 21.33 -8.87
CA ILE A 2 -2.65 20.78 -7.68
C ILE A 2 -2.50 19.25 -7.49
N PRO A 3 -2.71 18.38 -8.50
CA PRO A 3 -2.57 16.93 -8.30
C PRO A 3 -1.14 16.51 -7.92
N ILE A 4 -0.12 17.23 -8.41
CA ILE A 4 1.28 17.00 -8.04
C ILE A 4 1.51 17.35 -6.57
N LEU A 5 0.91 18.45 -6.09
CA LEU A 5 0.98 18.82 -4.68
C LEU A 5 0.29 17.77 -3.79
N LEU A 6 -0.87 17.26 -4.20
CA LEU A 6 -1.57 16.20 -3.48
C LEU A 6 -0.73 14.93 -3.38
N ALA A 7 -0.16 14.47 -4.50
CA ALA A 7 0.74 13.31 -4.51
C ALA A 7 2.00 13.55 -3.66
N PHE A 8 2.54 14.78 -3.67
CA PHE A 8 3.67 15.14 -2.83
C PHE A 8 3.33 15.07 -1.33
N PHE A 9 2.16 15.58 -0.92
CA PHE A 9 1.70 15.49 0.47
C PHE A 9 1.42 14.05 0.90
N ALA A 10 0.87 13.22 0.00
CA ALA A 10 0.71 11.79 0.23
C ALA A 10 2.06 11.12 0.52
N GLY A 11 3.05 11.28 -0.37
CA GLY A 11 4.39 10.71 -0.16
C GLY A 11 5.11 11.25 1.08
N LEU A 12 4.88 12.51 1.46
CA LEU A 12 5.43 13.07 2.69
C LEU A 12 4.79 12.41 3.94
N SER A 13 3.51 12.06 3.86
CA SER A 13 2.80 11.39 4.95
C SER A 13 3.39 10.00 5.24
N ASP A 14 3.86 9.29 4.20
CA ASP A 14 4.49 7.96 4.34
C ASP A 14 5.83 8.06 5.05
N LEU A 15 6.64 9.07 4.67
CA LEU A 15 7.92 9.35 5.31
C LEU A 15 7.76 9.67 6.80
N ILE A 16 6.76 10.49 7.14
CA ILE A 16 6.47 10.87 8.53
C ILE A 16 5.96 9.65 9.31
N SER A 17 5.05 8.87 8.73
CA SER A 17 4.48 7.68 9.35
C SER A 17 5.53 6.60 9.59
N GLY A 18 6.54 6.51 8.73
CA GLY A 18 7.70 5.64 8.91
C GLY A 18 8.49 5.92 10.18
N LEU A 19 8.41 7.10 10.79
CA LEU A 19 9.14 7.41 12.03
C LEU A 19 8.41 6.93 13.29
N ILE A 20 7.09 6.73 13.22
CA ILE A 20 6.21 6.41 14.35
C ILE A 20 6.53 5.05 15.01
N PRO A 21 6.81 3.96 14.26
CA PRO A 21 7.09 2.63 14.83
C PRO A 21 8.39 2.54 15.62
N PHE A 22 9.17 3.62 15.69
CA PHE A 22 10.32 3.70 16.58
C PHE A 22 9.90 3.88 18.05
N TYR A 23 8.73 4.48 18.29
CA TYR A 23 8.26 4.85 19.63
C TYR A 23 7.14 3.94 20.18
N TYR A 24 6.31 3.37 19.31
CA TYR A 24 5.17 2.54 19.72
C TYR A 24 5.27 1.11 19.18
N ARG A 25 5.05 0.13 20.06
CA ARG A 25 5.02 -1.29 19.69
C ARG A 25 3.57 -1.71 19.42
N LEU A 26 3.31 -2.18 18.20
CA LEU A 26 1.99 -2.68 17.84
C LEU A 26 1.81 -4.11 18.36
N GLU A 27 0.65 -4.37 18.96
CA GLU A 27 0.24 -5.69 19.40
C GLU A 27 -0.38 -6.46 18.21
N GLU A 28 -0.13 -7.77 18.09
CA GLU A 28 -0.60 -8.56 16.93
C GLU A 28 -2.12 -8.53 16.74
N SER A 29 -2.89 -8.39 17.83
CA SER A 29 -4.34 -8.25 17.79
C SER A 29 -4.76 -6.98 17.04
N SER A 30 -4.03 -5.88 17.23
CA SER A 30 -4.28 -4.58 16.61
C SER A 30 -3.93 -4.59 15.12
N THR A 31 -2.93 -5.37 14.70
CA THR A 31 -2.52 -5.47 13.30
C THR A 31 -3.66 -5.85 12.36
N ARG A 32 -4.50 -6.82 12.73
CA ARG A 32 -5.63 -7.25 11.89
C ARG A 32 -6.64 -6.12 11.65
N TYR A 33 -6.94 -5.34 12.69
CA TYR A 33 -7.86 -4.20 12.57
C TYR A 33 -7.25 -3.07 11.74
N ILE A 34 -5.95 -2.81 11.89
CA ILE A 34 -5.22 -1.78 11.13
C ILE A 34 -5.23 -2.12 9.63
N ILE A 35 -4.96 -3.38 9.25
CA ILE A 35 -5.03 -3.83 7.85
C ILE A 35 -6.47 -3.70 7.31
N GLY A 36 -7.46 -4.16 8.08
CA GLY A 36 -8.86 -4.08 7.66
C GLY A 36 -9.34 -2.64 7.47
N PHE A 37 -8.90 -1.72 8.33
CA PHE A 37 -9.20 -0.30 8.20
C PHE A 37 -8.59 0.29 6.92
N ALA A 38 -7.30 0.04 6.66
CA ALA A 38 -6.61 0.52 5.46
C ALA A 38 -7.25 -0.01 4.17
N ALA A 39 -7.52 -1.32 4.12
CA ALA A 39 -8.20 -1.94 2.98
C ALA A 39 -9.61 -1.35 2.78
N GLY A 40 -10.34 -1.11 3.87
CA GLY A 40 -11.68 -0.53 3.84
C GLY A 40 -11.71 0.90 3.27
N THR A 41 -10.76 1.75 3.65
CA THR A 41 -10.71 3.13 3.14
C THR A 41 -10.37 3.18 1.65
N MET A 42 -9.44 2.32 1.21
CA MET A 42 -9.07 2.23 -0.20
C MET A 42 -10.23 1.68 -1.05
N LEU A 43 -10.84 0.56 -0.63
CA LEU A 43 -12.02 0.01 -1.30
C LEU A 43 -13.19 1.01 -1.32
N GLY A 44 -13.39 1.76 -0.24
CA GLY A 44 -14.38 2.83 -0.18
C GLY A 44 -14.16 3.89 -1.26
N ALA A 45 -12.93 4.41 -1.38
CA ALA A 45 -12.60 5.38 -2.43
C ALA A 45 -12.79 4.80 -3.84
N VAL A 46 -12.40 3.55 -4.07
CA VAL A 46 -12.58 2.91 -5.37
C VAL A 46 -14.07 2.75 -5.72
N PHE A 47 -14.88 2.20 -4.80
CA PHE A 47 -16.29 1.90 -5.09
C PHE A 47 -17.19 3.12 -5.11
N PHE A 48 -16.97 4.09 -4.22
CA PHE A 48 -17.88 5.23 -4.06
C PHE A 48 -17.44 6.48 -4.81
N GLU A 49 -16.16 6.63 -5.15
CA GLU A 49 -15.64 7.84 -5.79
C GLU A 49 -15.13 7.57 -7.21
N MET A 50 -14.34 6.50 -7.42
CA MET A 50 -13.77 6.21 -8.75
C MET A 50 -14.75 5.49 -9.68
N LEU A 51 -15.33 4.37 -9.25
CA LEU A 51 -16.24 3.56 -10.07
C LEU A 51 -17.44 4.33 -10.67
N PRO A 52 -18.17 5.17 -9.93
CA PRO A 52 -19.34 5.87 -10.48
C PRO A 52 -18.96 6.92 -11.54
N GLU A 53 -17.71 7.38 -11.54
CA GLU A 53 -17.24 8.40 -12.48
C GLU A 53 -16.78 7.79 -13.83
N ILE A 54 -16.59 6.46 -13.89
CA ILE A 54 -16.16 5.76 -15.11
C ILE A 54 -17.38 5.41 -15.96
N PRO A 55 -17.42 5.77 -17.25
CA PRO A 55 -18.50 5.40 -18.14
C PRO A 55 -18.56 3.87 -18.34
N PRO A 56 -19.76 3.27 -18.44
CA PRO A 56 -19.92 1.81 -18.52
C PRO A 56 -19.26 1.18 -19.75
N ALA A 57 -19.02 1.97 -20.81
CA ALA A 57 -18.31 1.55 -22.01
C ALA A 57 -16.83 1.17 -21.73
N ASP A 58 -16.23 1.72 -20.67
CA ASP A 58 -14.82 1.52 -20.33
C ASP A 58 -14.60 0.45 -19.24
N SER A 59 -15.67 -0.27 -18.86
CA SER A 59 -15.64 -1.35 -17.86
C SER A 59 -14.64 -2.47 -18.18
N LEU A 60 -14.34 -2.70 -19.46
CA LEU A 60 -13.30 -3.64 -19.91
C LEU A 60 -11.91 -3.27 -19.35
N TYR A 61 -11.56 -1.99 -19.35
CA TYR A 61 -10.25 -1.52 -18.88
C TYR A 61 -10.07 -1.71 -17.38
N ILE A 62 -11.14 -1.57 -16.59
CA ILE A 62 -11.14 -1.87 -15.16
C ILE A 62 -10.79 -3.36 -14.94
N GLY A 63 -11.43 -4.25 -15.69
CA GLY A 63 -11.18 -5.69 -15.61
C GLY A 63 -9.75 -6.07 -16.01
N ILE A 64 -9.22 -5.45 -17.06
CA ILE A 64 -7.83 -5.65 -17.49
C ILE A 64 -6.84 -5.17 -16.42
N GLY A 65 -7.07 -3.97 -15.86
CA GLY A 65 -6.23 -3.41 -14.79
C GLY A 65 -6.24 -4.30 -13.55
N PHE A 66 -7.42 -4.74 -13.11
CA PHE A 66 -7.56 -5.67 -11.99
C PHE A 66 -6.83 -6.99 -12.25
N PHE A 67 -7.03 -7.60 -13.42
CA PHE A 67 -6.36 -8.86 -13.77
C PHE A 67 -4.84 -8.71 -13.85
N PHE A 68 -4.34 -7.60 -14.38
CA PHE A 68 -2.92 -7.28 -14.43
C PHE A 68 -2.32 -7.17 -13.02
N PHE A 69 -2.95 -6.41 -12.12
CA PHE A 69 -2.51 -6.29 -10.73
C PHE A 69 -2.57 -7.62 -9.98
N TYR A 70 -3.66 -8.37 -10.16
CA TYR A 70 -3.81 -9.70 -9.60
C TYR A 70 -2.69 -10.66 -10.05
N LEU A 71 -2.32 -10.60 -11.33
CA LEU A 71 -1.23 -11.41 -11.86
C LEU A 71 0.12 -11.00 -11.26
N LEU A 72 0.39 -9.69 -11.15
CA LEU A 72 1.61 -9.19 -10.51
C LEU A 72 1.72 -9.67 -9.06
N GLU A 73 0.64 -9.51 -8.28
CA GLU A 73 0.59 -10.00 -6.89
C GLU A 73 0.87 -11.51 -6.81
N ARG A 74 0.27 -12.29 -7.71
CA ARG A 74 0.48 -13.74 -7.70
C ARG A 74 1.92 -14.12 -8.06
N LEU A 75 2.54 -13.42 -9.00
CA LEU A 75 3.92 -13.66 -9.41
C LEU A 75 4.93 -13.30 -8.31
N THR A 76 4.71 -12.21 -7.58
CA THR A 76 5.57 -11.82 -6.44
C THR A 76 5.44 -12.81 -5.29
N MET A 77 4.22 -13.30 -5.01
CA MET A 77 3.99 -14.33 -3.99
C MET A 77 4.64 -15.67 -4.33
N ILE A 78 4.65 -16.06 -5.62
CA ILE A 78 5.32 -17.30 -6.07
C ILE A 78 6.83 -17.23 -5.86
N HIS A 79 7.47 -16.09 -6.16
CA HIS A 79 8.91 -15.92 -5.93
C HIS A 79 9.29 -15.76 -4.46
N SER A 80 8.33 -15.41 -3.59
CA SER A 80 8.55 -15.38 -2.15
C SER A 80 8.56 -16.78 -1.50
N CYS A 81 8.13 -17.82 -2.23
CA CYS A 81 8.19 -19.22 -1.81
C CYS A 81 8.77 -20.08 -2.95
N GLY A 82 10.10 -20.01 -3.10
CA GLY A 82 10.88 -21.01 -3.82
C GLY A 82 11.58 -21.93 -2.82
N GLU A 83 11.34 -23.24 -2.96
CA GLU A 83 12.02 -24.38 -2.32
C GLU A 83 11.45 -24.90 -0.98
N TYR A 84 11.11 -26.17 -1.02
CA TYR A 84 10.49 -27.04 -0.01
C TYR A 84 11.43 -27.36 1.20
N GLU A 85 12.29 -26.43 1.60
CA GLU A 85 13.31 -26.66 2.66
C GLU A 85 13.39 -25.54 3.71
N CYS A 86 12.26 -24.92 4.08
CA CYS A 86 12.24 -24.03 5.24
C CYS A 86 12.14 -24.81 6.57
N THR A 87 13.12 -25.67 6.84
CA THR A 87 13.50 -25.98 8.21
C THR A 87 14.27 -24.77 8.75
N SER A 88 13.69 -24.11 9.75
CA SER A 88 14.38 -23.28 10.75
C SER A 88 15.63 -22.55 10.25
N GLU A 89 15.53 -21.28 9.85
CA GLU A 89 16.48 -20.19 10.14
C GLU A 89 16.02 -18.91 9.40
N VAL A 90 15.59 -17.92 10.20
CA VAL A 90 15.56 -16.48 9.92
C VAL A 90 15.18 -16.05 8.49
N HIS A 91 13.88 -15.79 8.31
CA HIS A 91 13.29 -15.22 7.10
C HIS A 91 13.74 -13.77 6.86
N LYS A 92 15.00 -13.49 6.50
CA LYS A 92 15.47 -12.12 6.24
C LYS A 92 14.47 -11.40 5.32
N ILE A 93 13.80 -10.37 5.83
CA ILE A 93 12.99 -9.45 5.03
C ILE A 93 13.95 -8.88 3.97
N GLY A 94 13.84 -9.41 2.75
CA GLY A 94 14.65 -8.98 1.62
C GLY A 94 14.21 -7.61 1.11
N TRP A 95 14.74 -7.21 -0.05
CA TRP A 95 14.32 -5.97 -0.71
C TRP A 95 12.88 -6.00 -1.24
N LEU A 96 12.26 -7.19 -1.34
CA LEU A 96 10.97 -7.37 -2.00
C LEU A 96 9.83 -6.55 -1.36
N PRO A 97 9.65 -6.50 -0.03
CA PRO A 97 8.61 -5.65 0.57
C PRO A 97 8.88 -4.14 0.42
N VAL A 98 10.15 -3.73 0.35
CA VAL A 98 10.52 -2.32 0.10
C VAL A 98 10.19 -1.93 -1.34
N LEU A 99 10.45 -2.82 -2.30
CA LEU A 99 10.05 -2.62 -3.69
C LEU A 99 8.52 -2.58 -3.85
N GLY A 100 7.81 -3.46 -3.13
CA GLY A 100 6.35 -3.46 -3.11
C GLY A 100 5.77 -2.12 -2.65
N MET A 101 6.24 -1.59 -1.53
CA MET A 101 5.86 -0.25 -1.09
C MET A 101 6.21 0.81 -2.14
N ALA A 102 7.44 0.82 -2.64
CA ALA A 102 7.84 1.83 -3.63
C ALA A 102 6.94 1.81 -4.89
N SER A 103 6.48 0.64 -5.33
CA SER A 103 5.51 0.55 -6.42
C SER A 103 4.12 1.08 -6.02
N ASP A 104 3.66 0.82 -4.79
CA ASP A 104 2.36 1.26 -4.28
C ASP A 104 2.26 2.78 -4.30
N ASN A 105 3.25 3.48 -3.74
CA ASN A 105 3.26 4.95 -3.71
C ASN A 105 3.27 5.57 -5.12
N ILE A 106 3.88 4.89 -6.11
CA ILE A 106 3.84 5.32 -7.51
C ILE A 106 2.42 5.17 -8.07
N ILE A 107 1.79 4.03 -7.83
CA ILE A 107 0.44 3.71 -8.31
C ILE A 107 -0.58 4.67 -7.69
N ASP A 108 -0.45 4.97 -6.40
CA ASP A 108 -1.29 5.93 -5.69
C ASP A 108 -1.12 7.35 -6.22
N GLY A 109 0.12 7.79 -6.48
CA GLY A 109 0.37 9.07 -7.13
C GLY A 109 -0.28 9.18 -8.51
N VAL A 110 -0.22 8.11 -9.31
CA VAL A 110 -0.92 8.02 -10.61
C VAL A 110 -2.44 8.04 -10.40
N GLY A 111 -2.95 7.30 -9.42
CA GLY A 111 -4.37 7.23 -9.08
C GLY A 111 -4.94 8.60 -8.69
N ILE A 112 -4.24 9.35 -7.84
CA ILE A 112 -4.60 10.72 -7.46
C ILE A 112 -4.64 11.63 -8.68
N ALA A 113 -3.61 11.55 -9.54
CA ALA A 113 -3.53 12.40 -10.72
C ALA A 113 -4.67 12.11 -11.70
N VAL A 114 -4.95 10.83 -11.99
CA VAL A 114 -6.05 10.41 -12.87
C VAL A 114 -7.40 10.80 -12.29
N ALA A 115 -7.65 10.51 -11.01
CA ALA A 115 -8.90 10.89 -10.35
C ALA A 115 -9.15 12.40 -10.42
N TYR A 116 -8.11 13.22 -10.20
CA TYR A 116 -8.22 14.68 -10.28
C TYR A 116 -8.48 15.18 -11.71
N LEU A 117 -7.95 14.50 -12.73
CA LEU A 117 -8.20 14.82 -14.13
C LEU A 117 -9.64 14.55 -14.55
N ILE A 118 -10.27 13.53 -13.97
CA ILE A 118 -11.68 13.24 -14.20
C ILE A 118 -12.55 14.25 -13.46
N ASN A 119 -12.34 14.38 -12.15
CA ASN A 119 -13.07 15.30 -11.30
C ASN A 119 -12.20 15.79 -10.13
N PRO A 120 -12.04 17.13 -9.94
CA PRO A 120 -11.21 17.66 -8.87
C PRO A 120 -11.61 17.20 -7.46
N LEU A 121 -12.91 16.99 -7.22
CA LEU A 121 -13.40 16.51 -5.92
C LEU A 121 -12.99 15.06 -5.68
N THR A 122 -13.22 14.18 -6.66
CA THR A 122 -12.79 12.77 -6.62
C THR A 122 -11.29 12.66 -6.40
N GLY A 123 -10.48 13.49 -7.08
CA GLY A 123 -9.03 13.53 -6.88
C GLY A 123 -8.61 13.91 -5.45
N ILE A 124 -9.31 14.85 -4.81
CA ILE A 124 -9.05 15.21 -3.41
C ILE A 124 -9.45 14.08 -2.46
N VAL A 125 -10.61 13.45 -2.68
CA VAL A 125 -11.08 12.34 -1.84
C VAL A 125 -10.16 11.12 -1.97
N VAL A 126 -9.72 10.80 -3.18
CA VAL A 126 -8.72 9.74 -3.43
C VAL A 126 -7.41 10.06 -2.73
N ALA A 127 -6.90 11.30 -2.82
CA ALA A 127 -5.68 11.68 -2.12
C ALA A 127 -5.79 11.55 -0.59
N LEU A 128 -6.94 11.92 -0.02
CA LEU A 128 -7.21 11.70 1.40
C LEU A 128 -7.26 10.22 1.75
N SER A 129 -7.91 9.39 0.92
CA SER A 129 -7.95 7.94 1.13
C SER A 129 -6.55 7.33 1.08
N VAL A 130 -5.69 7.79 0.15
CA VAL A 130 -4.28 7.41 0.06
C VAL A 130 -3.54 7.67 1.38
N ILE A 131 -3.56 8.91 1.84
CA ILE A 131 -2.91 9.31 3.11
C ILE A 131 -3.41 8.45 4.28
N ILE A 132 -4.71 8.15 4.32
CA ILE A 132 -5.31 7.41 5.42
C ILE A 132 -4.90 5.93 5.44
N HIS A 133 -4.70 5.30 4.29
CA HIS A 133 -4.39 3.86 4.23
C HIS A 133 -2.89 3.56 4.25
N GLU A 134 -2.06 4.48 3.78
CA GLU A 134 -0.60 4.40 3.82
C GLU A 134 -0.05 4.42 5.26
N VAL A 135 -0.63 5.26 6.13
CA VAL A 135 -0.23 5.34 7.55
C VAL A 135 -0.26 3.94 8.21
N PRO A 136 -1.40 3.20 8.22
CA PRO A 136 -1.47 1.79 8.57
C PRO A 136 -0.40 0.89 7.94
N GLN A 137 -0.23 0.92 6.63
CA GLN A 137 0.68 0.02 5.91
C GLN A 137 2.13 0.23 6.35
N VAL A 138 2.58 1.48 6.38
CA VAL A 138 3.94 1.86 6.78
C VAL A 138 4.23 1.46 8.23
N LEU A 139 3.25 1.66 9.13
CA LEU A 139 3.37 1.26 10.54
C LEU A 139 3.60 -0.25 10.68
N LEU A 140 2.83 -1.04 9.94
CA LEU A 140 2.91 -2.51 9.97
C LEU A 140 4.21 -3.02 9.41
N GLN A 141 4.58 -2.57 8.21
CA GLN A 141 5.80 -3.00 7.53
C GLN A 141 7.05 -2.74 8.37
N ARG A 142 7.12 -1.57 9.01
CA ARG A 142 8.27 -1.23 9.86
C ARG A 142 8.24 -1.93 11.21
N SER A 143 7.06 -2.23 11.76
CA SER A 143 6.92 -3.08 12.95
C SER A 143 7.50 -4.48 12.68
N PHE A 144 7.20 -5.09 11.52
CA PHE A 144 7.77 -6.37 11.10
C PHE A 144 9.29 -6.29 10.91
N SER A 145 9.79 -5.24 10.25
CA SER A 145 11.23 -5.00 10.08
C SER A 145 11.98 -4.85 11.42
N ASN A 146 11.43 -4.05 12.35
CA ASN A 146 12.00 -3.86 13.70
C ASN A 146 11.95 -5.14 14.55
N ALA A 147 10.89 -5.95 14.43
CA ALA A 147 10.79 -7.22 15.14
C ALA A 147 11.90 -8.20 14.72
N GLN A 148 12.30 -8.17 13.46
CA GLN A 148 13.33 -9.04 12.92
C GLN A 148 14.75 -8.55 13.19
N GLY A 149 15.00 -7.23 13.11
CA GLY A 149 16.30 -6.65 13.49
C GLY A 149 16.71 -6.93 14.94
N ARG A 150 15.74 -7.21 15.82
CA ARG A 150 15.99 -7.62 17.22
C ARG A 150 16.25 -9.12 17.41
N GLN A 151 15.87 -9.98 16.45
CA GLN A 151 16.16 -11.42 16.49
C GLN A 151 17.55 -11.77 15.95
N ASN A 152 18.31 -10.79 15.43
CA ASN A 152 19.71 -10.99 15.03
C ASN A 152 20.68 -10.08 15.82
N PRO A 153 21.09 -10.47 17.05
CA PRO A 153 22.05 -9.70 17.83
C PRO A 153 23.53 -9.96 17.50
N ARG A 154 23.89 -10.82 16.53
CA ARG A 154 25.30 -11.15 16.27
C ARG A 154 25.57 -11.50 14.80
N SER A 155 26.17 -10.57 14.07
CA SER A 155 27.20 -10.86 13.07
C SER A 155 28.53 -10.35 13.58
#